data_AF-A0A2S6TUL7-F1
#
_entry.id   AF-A0A2S6TUL7-F1
#
_cell.length_a   1.000
_cell.length_b   1.000
_cell.length_c   1.000
_cell.angle_alpha   90.00
_cell.angle_beta   90.00
_cell.angle_gamma   90.00
#
_symmetry.space_group_name_H-M   'P 1'
#
loop_
_entity.id
_entity.type
_entity.pdbx_description
1 polymer ?
#
loop_
_entity_poly.entity_id
_entity_poly.type
_entity_poly.pdbx_seq_one_letter_code
_entity_poly.pdbx_strand_id
1 'polypeptide(L)' 'SGNVYPAAGFVAQVTNGGGTHAVELNMEPSEGAARFAEARYGPATELVPAYVDKILNGGW' A
#
# COMPACT_ATOMS: atom_id res chain seq x y z
N SER A 1 -10.65 -1.83 -3.89
CA SER A 1 -11.70 -0.98 -4.49
C SER A 1 -11.17 0.38 -4.89
N GLY A 2 -10.43 1.14 -4.06
CA GLY A 2 -9.80 2.40 -4.51
C GLY A 2 -10.78 3.52 -4.91
N ASN A 3 -12.07 3.37 -4.59
CA ASN A 3 -13.15 4.19 -5.16
C ASN A 3 -13.69 5.26 -4.21
N VAL A 4 -13.25 5.27 -2.95
CA VAL A 4 -13.78 6.18 -1.92
C VAL A 4 -12.84 7.36 -1.74
N TYR A 5 -13.27 8.52 -2.21
CA TYR A 5 -12.58 9.78 -2.00
C TYR A 5 -13.05 10.44 -0.68
N PRO A 6 -12.14 11.10 0.06
CA PRO A 6 -10.80 11.50 -0.34
C PRO A 6 -9.70 10.43 -0.15
N ALA A 7 -9.97 9.35 0.58
CA ALA A 7 -8.95 8.37 1.00
C ALA A 7 -8.16 7.74 -0.17
N ALA A 8 -8.82 7.44 -1.29
CA ALA A 8 -8.19 6.93 -2.50
C ALA A 8 -7.15 7.88 -3.12
N GLY A 9 -7.25 9.18 -2.88
CA GLY A 9 -6.33 10.20 -3.38
C GLY A 9 -5.04 10.34 -2.57
N PHE A 10 -4.97 9.77 -1.36
CA PHE A 10 -3.83 9.97 -0.47
C PHE A 10 -2.53 9.44 -1.04
N VAL A 11 -2.55 8.29 -1.73
CA VAL A 11 -1.36 7.74 -2.39
C VAL A 11 -0.75 8.73 -3.38
N ALA A 12 -1.58 9.46 -4.16
CA ALA A 12 -1.10 10.48 -5.08
C ALA A 12 -0.54 11.70 -4.35
N GLN A 13 -1.13 12.09 -3.22
CA GLN A 13 -0.65 13.22 -2.42
C GLN A 13 0.72 12.94 -1.78
N VAL A 14 0.94 11.74 -1.23
CA VAL A 14 2.22 11.40 -0.58
C VAL A 14 3.33 11.10 -1.59
N THR A 15 3.01 10.54 -2.76
CA THR A 15 4.00 10.26 -3.81
C THR A 15 4.46 11.53 -4.52
N ASN A 16 3.59 12.53 -4.70
CA ASN A 16 3.95 13.82 -5.30
C ASN A 16 4.96 14.62 -4.47
N GLY A 17 5.02 14.40 -3.15
CA GLY A 17 6.01 15.04 -2.27
C GLY A 17 7.42 14.46 -2.37
N GLY A 18 7.58 13.31 -3.06
CA GLY A 18 8.83 12.55 -3.10
C GLY A 18 9.15 11.86 -1.76
N GLY A 19 10.04 10.87 -1.79
CA GLY A 19 10.61 10.23 -0.60
C GLY A 19 9.69 9.27 0.18
N THR A 20 8.43 9.07 -0.24
CA THR A 20 7.51 8.14 0.42
C THR A 20 7.48 6.79 -0.30
N HIS A 21 7.81 5.71 0.40
CA HIS A 21 7.57 4.33 -0.07
C HIS A 21 6.13 3.93 0.24
N ALA A 22 5.22 4.16 -0.71
CA ALA A 22 3.82 3.79 -0.57
C ALA A 22 3.60 2.31 -0.92
N VAL A 23 2.87 1.58 -0.07
CA VAL A 23 2.62 0.13 -0.22
C VAL A 23 1.13 -0.14 -0.26
N GLU A 24 0.67 -0.93 -1.24
CA GLU A 24 -0.70 -1.47 -1.28
C GLU A 24 -0.71 -2.91 -0.75
N LEU A 25 -1.45 -3.13 0.34
CA LEU A 25 -1.75 -4.46 0.89
C LEU A 25 -3.25 -4.70 0.74
N ASN A 26 -3.66 -5.52 -0.22
CA ASN A 26 -5.08 -5.72 -0.51
C ASN A 26 -5.38 -7.15 -0.97
N MET A 27 -6.65 -7.53 -1.10
CA MET A 27 -7.01 -8.85 -1.66
C MET A 27 -6.82 -8.90 -3.19
N GLU A 28 -7.11 -7.78 -3.86
CA GLU A 28 -6.99 -7.59 -5.30
C GLU A 28 -6.47 -6.17 -5.61
N PRO A 29 -5.89 -5.91 -6.79
CA PRO A 29 -5.45 -4.57 -7.18
C PRO A 29 -6.55 -3.50 -7.04
N SER A 30 -6.21 -2.33 -6.50
CA SER A 30 -7.09 -1.15 -6.58
C SER A 30 -6.98 -0.44 -7.94
N GLU A 31 -7.94 0.43 -8.26
CA GLU A 31 -7.87 1.29 -9.46
C GLU A 31 -6.61 2.19 -9.47
N GLY A 32 -6.06 2.48 -8.29
CA GLY A 32 -4.84 3.25 -8.11
C GLY A 32 -3.57 2.42 -7.89
N ALA A 33 -3.60 1.09 -8.06
CA ALA A 33 -2.51 0.19 -7.69
C ALA A 33 -1.14 0.59 -8.28
N ALA A 34 -1.12 1.12 -9.51
CA ALA A 34 0.10 1.57 -10.18
C ALA A 34 0.78 2.79 -9.53
N ARG A 35 0.12 3.46 -8.57
CA ARG A 35 0.67 4.62 -7.84
C ARG A 35 1.47 4.20 -6.60
N PHE A 36 1.43 2.93 -6.21
CA PHE A 36 2.20 2.41 -5.09
C PHE A 36 3.57 1.94 -5.56
N ALA A 37 4.60 2.13 -4.72
CA ALA A 37 5.96 1.65 -4.98
C ALA A 37 6.09 0.13 -4.80
N GLU A 38 5.23 -0.45 -3.95
CA GLU A 38 5.12 -1.88 -3.72
C GLU A 38 3.64 -2.26 -3.61
N ALA A 39 3.26 -3.42 -4.13
CA ALA A 39 1.91 -3.97 -3.95
C ALA A 39 1.97 -5.46 -3.68
N ARG A 40 1.14 -5.94 -2.75
CA ARG A 40 0.99 -7.36 -2.44
C ARG A 40 -0.49 -7.72 -2.32
N TYR A 41 -0.84 -8.89 -2.84
CA TYR A 41 -2.23 -9.33 -2.92
C TYR A 41 -2.46 -10.65 -2.20
N GLY A 42 -3.46 -10.69 -1.32
CA GLY A 42 -3.82 -11.87 -0.54
C GLY A 42 -4.69 -11.56 0.68
N PRO A 43 -5.02 -12.59 1.49
CA PRO A 43 -5.78 -12.40 2.71
C PRO A 43 -5.09 -11.42 3.67
N ALA A 44 -5.81 -10.39 4.11
CA ALA A 44 -5.27 -9.39 5.03
C ALA A 44 -4.75 -10.01 6.34
N THR A 45 -5.40 -11.09 6.81
CA THR A 45 -5.03 -11.83 8.01
C THR A 45 -3.65 -12.49 7.93
N GLU A 46 -3.13 -12.74 6.73
CA GLU A 46 -1.81 -13.32 6.51
C GLU A 46 -0.82 -12.24 6.06
N LEU A 47 -1.25 -11.42 5.12
CA LEU A 47 -0.41 -10.43 4.45
C LEU A 47 0.04 -9.31 5.40
N VAL A 48 -0.88 -8.77 6.20
CA VAL A 48 -0.60 -7.60 7.05
C VAL A 48 0.38 -7.95 8.17
N PRO A 49 0.19 -9.03 8.96
CA PRO A 49 1.16 -9.41 9.99
C PRO A 49 2.56 -9.67 9.40
N ALA A 50 2.64 -10.42 8.30
CA ALA A 50 3.91 -10.73 7.66
C ALA A 50 4.64 -9.47 7.15
N TYR A 51 3.89 -8.46 6.67
CA TYR A 51 4.47 -7.20 6.22
C TYR A 51 4.96 -6.34 7.39
N VAL A 52 4.22 -6.30 8.49
CA VAL A 52 4.65 -5.61 9.71
C VAL A 52 5.93 -6.24 10.26
N ASP A 53 6.01 -7.58 10.31
CA ASP A 53 7.22 -8.29 10.74
C ASP A 53 8.43 -7.98 9.84
N LYS A 54 8.23 -7.87 8.52
CA LYS A 54 9.28 -7.42 7.58
C LYS A 54 9.81 -6.04 7.98
N ILE A 55 8.93 -5.06 8.21
CA ILE A 55 9.34 -3.69 8.56
C ILE A 55 10.10 -3.66 9.89
N LEU A 56 9.57 -4.35 10.90
CA LEU A 56 10.14 -4.32 12.25
C LEU A 56 11.53 -5.00 12.32
N ASN A 57 11.77 -6.02 11.49
CA ASN A 57 13.02 -6.79 11.52
C ASN A 57 14.02 -6.41 10.41
N GLY A 58 13.56 -5.82 9.31
CA GLY A 58 14.37 -5.56 8.11
C GLY A 58 14.34 -4.12 7.60
N GLY A 59 13.52 -3.24 8.19
CA GLY A 59 13.29 -1.91 7.66
C GLY A 59 12.40 -1.90 6.40
N TRP A 60 12.31 -0.74 5.75
CA TRP A 60 11.50 -0.53 4.56
C TRP A 60 12.08 -1.23 3.32
#